data_AF-A0A7S4T0H2-F1
#
_entry.id   AF-A0A7S4T0H2-F1
#
_cell.length_a   1.000
_cell.length_b   1.000
_cell.length_c   1.000
_cell.angle_alpha   90.00
_cell.angle_beta   90.00
_cell.angle_gamma   90.00
#
_symmetry.space_group_name_H-M   'P 1'
#
loop_
_entity.id
_entity.type
_entity.pdbx_description
1 polymer ?
#
loop_
_entity_poly.entity_id
_entity_poly.type
_entity_poly.pdbx_seq_one_letter_code
_entity_poly.pdbx_strand_id
1 'polypeptide(L)'
;NVPKDKFQKAFGLSWDDALAKGVVLNAMDACERLGCTADELNAAWAAAKKGGKLVKFGGGFYCGLVELPGHAPLYVFNGFFMTMRSQFTAPGRSIHYYTVEWDEGRLSWEDFRGKVLGPTDPKEAPKDSLRGKILADW
;
A
#
# COMPACT_ATOMS: atom_id res chain seq x y z
N ASN A 1 -1.62 6.69 15.01
CA ASN A 1 -3.00 6.54 15.50
C ASN A 1 -3.97 6.51 14.34
N VAL A 2 -4.96 5.61 14.38
CA VAL A 2 -6.02 5.53 13.36
C VAL A 2 -6.95 6.74 13.52
N PRO A 3 -7.23 7.53 12.46
CA PRO A 3 -8.21 8.61 12.54
C PRO A 3 -9.63 8.04 12.67
N LYS A 4 -10.18 8.02 13.89
CA LYS A 4 -11.45 7.36 14.23
C LYS A 4 -12.62 7.84 13.37
N ASP A 5 -12.78 9.16 13.21
CA ASP A 5 -13.87 9.75 12.42
C ASP A 5 -13.80 9.33 10.95
N LYS A 6 -12.58 9.23 10.41
CA LYS A 6 -12.36 8.84 9.02
C LYS A 6 -12.66 7.36 8.81
N PHE A 7 -12.32 6.51 9.78
CA PHE A 7 -12.70 5.10 9.77
C PHE A 7 -14.23 4.95 9.83
N GLN A 8 -14.89 5.62 10.78
CA GLN A 8 -16.33 5.54 10.94
C GLN A 8 -17.08 6.08 9.71
N LYS A 9 -16.63 7.20 9.13
CA LYS A 9 -17.19 7.74 7.89
C LYS A 9 -17.07 6.76 6.71
N ALA A 10 -15.97 6.01 6.64
CA ALA A 10 -15.73 5.07 5.54
C ALA A 10 -16.54 3.77 5.68
N PHE A 11 -16.77 3.31 6.91
CA PHE A 11 -17.26 1.95 7.17
C PHE A 11 -18.58 1.88 7.93
N GLY A 12 -19.07 3.00 8.47
CA GLY A 12 -20.28 3.03 9.30
C GLY A 12 -20.12 2.36 10.67
N LEU A 13 -18.93 1.85 11.00
CA LEU A 13 -18.60 1.22 12.28
C LEU A 13 -17.63 2.11 13.05
N SER A 14 -17.88 2.34 14.34
CA SER A 14 -16.94 3.07 15.18
C SER A 14 -15.63 2.29 15.30
N TRP A 15 -14.51 3.01 15.45
CA TRP A 15 -13.21 2.38 15.62
C TRP A 15 -13.16 1.49 16.88
N ASP A 16 -13.77 1.96 17.96
CA ASP A 16 -13.74 1.26 19.24
C ASP A 16 -14.59 -0.03 19.17
N ASP A 17 -15.73 -0.02 18.46
CA ASP A 17 -16.52 -1.23 18.19
C ASP A 17 -15.78 -2.23 17.30
N ALA A 18 -15.05 -1.73 16.29
CA ALA A 18 -14.26 -2.58 15.40
C ALA A 18 -13.16 -3.32 16.17
N LEU A 19 -12.50 -2.63 17.11
CA LEU A 19 -11.53 -3.23 18.02
C LEU A 19 -12.18 -4.23 18.98
N ALA A 20 -13.29 -3.86 19.61
CA ALA A 20 -14.01 -4.74 20.54
C ALA A 20 -14.47 -6.05 19.88
N LYS A 21 -14.83 -5.98 18.58
CA LYS A 21 -15.23 -7.15 17.78
C LYS A 21 -14.05 -7.99 17.29
N GLY A 22 -12.81 -7.53 17.41
CA GLY A 22 -11.62 -8.24 16.93
C GLY A 22 -11.62 -8.48 15.41
N VAL A 23 -12.22 -7.57 14.64
CA VAL A 23 -12.37 -7.69 13.16
C VAL A 23 -11.38 -6.82 12.39
N VAL A 24 -10.41 -6.22 13.08
CA VAL A 24 -9.39 -5.35 12.49
C VAL A 24 -8.04 -6.04 12.55
N LEU A 25 -7.40 -6.26 11.40
CA LEU A 25 -6.19 -7.06 11.29
C LEU A 25 -5.16 -6.40 10.38
N ASN A 26 -3.88 -6.70 10.59
CA ASN A 26 -2.88 -6.47 9.56
C ASN A 26 -2.99 -7.54 8.45
N ALA A 27 -2.25 -7.38 7.35
CA ALA A 27 -2.32 -8.32 6.22
C ALA A 27 -1.87 -9.77 6.58
N MET A 28 -0.90 -9.94 7.47
CA MET A 28 -0.40 -11.25 7.90
C MET A 28 -1.45 -11.97 8.74
N ASP A 29 -1.97 -11.32 9.77
CA ASP A 29 -3.00 -11.89 10.66
C ASP A 29 -4.30 -12.16 9.88
N ALA A 30 -4.61 -11.35 8.86
CA ALA A 30 -5.74 -11.57 7.97
C ALA A 30 -5.54 -12.86 7.14
N CYS A 31 -4.37 -13.09 6.56
CA CYS A 31 -4.06 -14.34 5.86
C CYS A 31 -4.25 -15.55 6.78
N GLU A 32 -3.73 -15.49 8.01
CA GLU A 32 -3.88 -16.56 9.01
C GLU A 32 -5.34 -16.80 9.38
N ARG A 33 -6.09 -15.74 9.72
CA ARG A 33 -7.51 -15.80 10.11
C ARG A 33 -8.42 -16.33 9.00
N LEU A 34 -8.12 -15.97 7.77
CA LEU A 34 -8.89 -16.35 6.59
C LEU A 34 -8.41 -17.67 5.97
N GLY A 35 -7.28 -18.23 6.43
CA GLY A 35 -6.68 -19.42 5.83
C GLY A 35 -6.33 -19.23 4.36
N CYS A 36 -5.94 -18.01 3.95
CA CYS A 36 -5.69 -17.67 2.56
C CYS A 36 -4.22 -17.26 2.33
N THR A 37 -3.80 -17.35 1.08
CA THR A 37 -2.50 -16.89 0.60
C THR A 37 -2.44 -15.37 0.49
N ALA A 38 -1.22 -14.83 0.40
CA ALA A 38 -1.01 -13.40 0.17
C ALA A 38 -1.67 -12.91 -1.14
N ASP A 39 -1.66 -13.73 -2.19
CA ASP A 39 -2.23 -13.37 -3.49
C ASP A 39 -3.76 -13.42 -3.48
N GLU A 40 -4.37 -14.37 -2.78
CA GLU A 40 -5.82 -14.39 -2.55
C GLU A 40 -6.28 -13.16 -1.75
N LEU A 41 -5.55 -12.81 -0.68
CA LEU A 41 -5.83 -11.59 0.08
C LEU A 41 -5.67 -10.34 -0.80
N ASN A 42 -4.64 -10.27 -1.63
CA ASN A 42 -4.41 -9.15 -2.54
C ASN A 42 -5.50 -9.05 -3.62
N ALA A 43 -6.02 -10.17 -4.11
CA ALA A 43 -7.16 -10.19 -5.04
C ALA A 43 -8.44 -9.67 -4.36
N ALA A 44 -8.73 -10.11 -3.13
CA ALA A 44 -9.86 -9.62 -2.35
C ALA A 44 -9.72 -8.13 -2.01
N TRP A 45 -8.50 -7.68 -1.71
CA TRP A 45 -8.16 -6.27 -1.54
C TRP A 45 -8.42 -5.45 -2.81
N ALA A 46 -8.01 -5.96 -3.99
CA ALA A 46 -8.27 -5.30 -5.27
C ALA A 46 -9.76 -5.19 -5.58
N ALA A 47 -10.55 -6.22 -5.22
CA ALA A 47 -12.01 -6.17 -5.30
C ALA A 47 -12.60 -5.10 -4.36
N ALA A 48 -12.14 -5.04 -3.10
CA ALA A 48 -12.53 -4.00 -2.15
C ALA A 48 -12.19 -2.59 -2.67
N LYS A 49 -11.02 -2.41 -3.29
CA LYS A 49 -10.63 -1.15 -3.95
C LYS A 49 -11.62 -0.76 -5.05
N LYS A 50 -11.93 -1.68 -5.95
CA LYS A 50 -12.86 -1.44 -7.07
C LYS A 50 -14.27 -1.10 -6.56
N GLY A 51 -14.67 -1.71 -5.44
CA GLY A 51 -15.96 -1.45 -4.78
C GLY A 51 -16.00 -0.20 -3.89
N GLY A 52 -14.93 0.60 -3.82
CA GLY A 52 -14.89 1.79 -2.96
C GLY A 52 -14.81 1.48 -1.46
N LYS A 53 -14.48 0.24 -1.08
CA LYS A 53 -14.41 -0.26 0.31
C LYS A 53 -13.03 -0.04 0.94
N LEU A 54 -12.32 1.02 0.54
CA LEU A 54 -10.99 1.38 1.03
C LEU A 54 -10.98 2.80 1.58
N VAL A 55 -10.23 3.01 2.66
CA VAL A 55 -9.91 4.33 3.18
C VAL A 55 -8.40 4.49 3.31
N LYS A 56 -7.87 5.59 2.76
CA LYS A 56 -6.48 6.00 2.95
C LYS A 56 -6.40 6.93 4.14
N PHE A 57 -5.70 6.55 5.20
CA PHE A 57 -5.53 7.41 6.38
C PHE A 57 -4.42 8.43 6.19
N GLY A 58 -3.31 8.04 5.56
CA GLY A 58 -2.12 8.87 5.35
C GLY A 58 -1.09 8.14 4.51
N GLY A 59 0.11 8.70 4.35
CA GLY A 59 1.19 8.14 3.52
C GLY A 59 1.33 6.61 3.65
N GLY A 60 1.06 5.88 2.57
CA GLY A 60 1.15 4.41 2.53
C GLY A 60 0.20 3.63 3.45
N PHE A 61 -0.66 4.29 4.22
CA PHE A 61 -1.47 3.66 5.27
C PHE A 61 -2.95 3.61 4.89
N TYR A 62 -3.43 2.40 4.63
CA TYR A 62 -4.77 2.11 4.12
C TYR A 62 -5.46 1.05 4.97
N CYS A 63 -6.78 1.13 5.06
CA CYS A 63 -7.64 0.07 5.57
C CYS A 63 -8.70 -0.27 4.53
N GLY A 64 -8.98 -1.56 4.35
CA GLY A 64 -10.03 -2.05 3.45
C GLY A 64 -10.95 -3.03 4.13
N LEU A 65 -12.23 -2.98 3.77
CA LEU A 65 -13.19 -4.03 4.13
C LEU A 65 -13.04 -5.17 3.12
N VAL A 66 -12.34 -6.23 3.54
CA VAL A 66 -12.05 -7.42 2.76
C VAL A 66 -13.12 -8.46 2.99
N GLU A 67 -13.60 -9.05 1.90
CA GLU A 67 -14.64 -10.07 1.89
C GLU A 67 -14.11 -11.27 1.08
N LEU A 68 -14.10 -12.45 1.72
CA LEU A 68 -13.79 -13.72 1.08
C LEU A 68 -14.97 -14.68 1.26
N PRO A 69 -15.36 -15.45 0.23
CA PRO A 69 -16.45 -16.41 0.34
C PRO A 69 -16.26 -17.36 1.53
N GLY A 70 -17.30 -17.55 2.33
CA GLY A 70 -17.26 -18.42 3.52
C GLY A 70 -16.72 -17.77 4.79
N HIS A 71 -16.28 -16.50 4.74
CA HIS A 71 -15.76 -15.78 5.90
C HIS A 71 -16.59 -14.52 6.20
N ALA A 72 -16.60 -14.12 7.47
CA ALA A 72 -17.09 -12.82 7.87
C ALA A 72 -16.16 -11.71 7.30
N PRO A 73 -16.68 -10.53 6.94
CA PRO A 73 -15.86 -9.41 6.48
C PRO A 73 -14.86 -8.94 7.54
N LEU A 74 -13.66 -8.54 7.11
CA LEU A 74 -12.59 -8.06 7.99
C LEU A 74 -12.06 -6.70 7.52
N TYR A 75 -11.70 -5.85 8.48
CA TYR A 75 -11.02 -4.58 8.24
C TYR A 75 -9.51 -4.82 8.21
N VAL A 76 -8.95 -4.94 7.01
CA VAL A 76 -7.54 -5.30 6.84
C VAL A 76 -6.72 -4.04 6.58
N PHE A 77 -5.61 -3.89 7.27
CA PHE A 77 -4.62 -2.86 6.98
C PHE A 77 -3.64 -3.31 5.91
N ASN A 78 -3.48 -2.50 4.87
CA ASN A 78 -2.54 -2.72 3.77
C ASN A 78 -2.56 -4.16 3.23
N GLY A 79 -3.73 -4.72 2.88
CA GLY A 79 -3.88 -6.12 2.45
C GLY A 79 -3.02 -6.53 1.24
N PHE A 80 -2.57 -5.57 0.45
CA PHE A 80 -1.62 -5.78 -0.66
C PHE A 80 -0.16 -6.02 -0.21
N PHE A 81 0.16 -5.74 1.06
CA PHE A 81 1.55 -5.63 1.53
C PHE A 81 2.31 -6.94 1.42
N MET A 82 1.66 -8.08 1.66
CA MET A 82 2.33 -9.39 1.64
C MET A 82 2.82 -9.75 0.23
N THR A 83 2.01 -9.52 -0.81
CA THR A 83 2.44 -9.69 -2.21
C THR A 83 3.51 -8.66 -2.60
N MET A 84 3.42 -7.40 -2.14
CA MET A 84 4.47 -6.41 -2.39
C MET A 84 5.80 -6.82 -1.74
N ARG A 85 5.77 -7.30 -0.50
CA ARG A 85 6.97 -7.75 0.23
C ARG A 85 7.68 -8.90 -0.46
N SER A 86 6.94 -9.87 -1.00
CA SER A 86 7.53 -11.05 -1.65
C SER A 86 8.37 -10.69 -2.89
N GLN A 87 8.05 -9.60 -3.59
CA GLN A 87 8.84 -9.10 -4.72
C GLN A 87 10.28 -8.73 -4.32
N PHE A 88 10.51 -8.40 -3.05
CA PHE A 88 11.81 -8.01 -2.51
C PHE A 88 12.48 -9.10 -1.68
N THR A 89 11.71 -9.99 -1.04
CA THR A 89 12.23 -10.97 -0.07
C THR A 89 12.23 -12.41 -0.56
N ALA A 90 11.62 -12.72 -1.71
CA ALA A 90 11.63 -14.09 -2.24
C ALA A 90 13.07 -14.54 -2.58
N PRO A 91 13.36 -15.86 -2.48
CA PRO A 91 14.67 -16.39 -2.85
C PRO A 91 15.09 -15.93 -4.25
N GLY A 92 16.33 -15.48 -4.39
CA GLY A 92 16.87 -14.95 -5.65
C GLY A 92 16.49 -13.50 -5.97
N ARG A 93 15.78 -12.79 -5.08
CA ARG A 93 15.52 -11.34 -5.21
C ARG A 93 16.50 -10.54 -4.35
N SER A 94 16.87 -9.37 -4.82
CA SER A 94 17.73 -8.42 -4.09
C SER A 94 17.24 -7.00 -4.30
N ILE A 95 17.56 -6.13 -3.33
CA ILE A 95 17.43 -4.69 -3.47
C ILE A 95 18.83 -4.12 -3.67
N HIS A 96 19.03 -3.46 -4.80
CA HIS A 96 20.18 -2.57 -4.97
C HIS A 96 19.82 -1.21 -4.40
N TYR A 97 20.53 -0.79 -3.36
CA TYR A 97 20.39 0.55 -2.81
C TYR A 97 21.67 1.34 -3.10
N TYR A 98 21.49 2.64 -3.29
CA TYR A 98 22.57 3.59 -3.48
C TYR A 98 22.49 4.63 -2.38
N THR A 99 23.64 4.99 -1.83
CA THR A 99 23.76 6.20 -1.02
C THR A 99 24.16 7.32 -1.96
N VAL A 100 23.39 8.40 -1.96
CA VAL A 100 23.62 9.54 -2.84
C VAL A 100 23.67 10.80 -1.98
N GLU A 101 24.52 11.74 -2.38
CA GLU A 101 24.67 13.04 -1.77
C GLU A 101 24.73 14.12 -2.84
N TRP A 102 24.23 15.31 -2.53
CA TRP A 102 24.31 16.48 -3.38
C TRP A 102 24.17 17.75 -2.53
N ASP A 103 24.51 18.89 -3.12
CA ASP A 103 24.34 20.21 -2.52
C ASP A 103 22.88 20.67 -2.67
N GLU A 104 22.16 20.79 -1.55
CA GLU A 104 20.75 21.23 -1.53
C GLU A 104 20.59 22.67 -2.07
N GLY A 105 21.62 23.52 -1.97
CA GLY A 105 21.63 24.87 -2.55
C GLY A 105 21.64 24.88 -4.09
N ARG A 106 22.02 23.76 -4.71
CA ARG A 106 22.04 23.57 -6.18
C ARG A 106 20.88 22.72 -6.68
N LEU A 107 20.34 21.86 -5.84
CA LEU A 107 19.22 20.98 -6.15
C LEU A 107 18.37 20.76 -4.89
N SER A 108 17.19 21.38 -4.85
CA SER A 108 16.27 21.18 -3.74
C SER A 108 15.81 19.72 -3.66
N TRP A 109 15.42 19.28 -2.47
CA TRP A 109 14.83 17.95 -2.28
C TRP A 109 13.59 17.72 -3.14
N GLU A 110 12.76 18.75 -3.31
CA GLU A 110 11.58 18.71 -4.18
C GLU A 110 11.97 18.43 -5.64
N ASP A 111 12.96 19.16 -6.17
CA ASP A 111 13.45 18.97 -7.53
C ASP A 111 14.16 17.63 -7.71
N PHE A 112 14.92 17.16 -6.73
CA PHE A 112 15.48 15.81 -6.77
C PHE A 112 14.37 14.76 -6.89
N ARG A 113 13.31 14.85 -6.08
CA ARG A 113 12.20 13.89 -6.13
C ARG A 113 11.37 14.01 -7.41
N GLY A 114 11.11 15.22 -7.88
CA GLY A 114 10.20 15.48 -8.99
C GLY A 114 10.86 15.38 -10.36
N LYS A 115 12.08 15.90 -10.51
CA LYS A 115 12.78 16.04 -11.79
C LYS A 115 13.85 14.97 -12.00
N VAL A 116 14.65 14.67 -10.97
CA VAL A 116 15.72 13.67 -11.08
C VAL A 116 15.16 12.25 -10.96
N LEU A 117 14.44 11.95 -9.89
CA LEU A 117 13.80 10.64 -9.70
C LEU A 117 12.54 10.48 -10.55
N GLY A 118 11.73 11.53 -10.66
CA GLY A 118 10.40 11.50 -11.26
C GLY A 118 9.28 11.18 -10.24
N PRO A 119 8.02 11.55 -10.51
CA PRO A 119 6.82 11.20 -9.73
C PRO A 119 6.57 9.70 -9.64
N THR A 120 5.69 9.27 -8.72
CA THR A 120 5.47 7.83 -8.44
C THR A 120 4.85 7.08 -9.61
N ASP A 121 3.97 7.72 -10.37
CA ASP A 121 3.50 7.18 -11.65
C ASP A 121 4.56 7.50 -12.73
N PRO A 122 5.26 6.51 -13.29
CA PRO A 122 6.27 6.76 -14.31
C PRO A 122 5.72 7.40 -15.59
N LYS A 123 4.41 7.29 -15.87
CA LYS A 123 3.78 7.92 -17.04
C LYS A 123 3.73 9.44 -16.94
N GLU A 124 3.67 9.94 -15.70
CA GLU A 124 3.67 11.37 -15.39
C GLU A 124 5.10 11.92 -15.23
N ALA A 125 6.12 11.07 -15.40
CA ALA A 125 7.50 11.45 -15.13
C ALA A 125 8.17 12.18 -16.31
N PRO A 126 9.07 13.16 -16.05
CA PRO A 126 9.92 13.72 -17.08
C PRO A 126 10.69 12.60 -17.79
N LYS A 127 10.75 12.63 -19.13
CA LYS A 127 11.36 11.56 -19.92
C LYS A 127 12.84 11.33 -19.58
N ASP A 128 13.52 12.38 -19.12
CA ASP A 128 14.93 12.38 -18.73
C ASP A 128 15.17 12.01 -17.24
N SER A 129 14.10 11.93 -16.43
CA SER A 129 14.16 11.43 -15.06
C SER A 129 14.46 9.93 -15.02
N LEU A 130 14.88 9.44 -13.85
CA LEU A 130 15.17 8.01 -13.66
C LEU A 130 13.94 7.14 -13.98
N ARG A 131 12.76 7.48 -13.45
CA ARG A 131 11.53 6.72 -13.73
C ARG A 131 11.08 6.84 -15.19
N GLY A 132 11.27 8.00 -15.82
CA GLY A 132 10.96 8.20 -17.23
C GLY A 132 11.84 7.34 -18.15
N LYS A 133 13.16 7.31 -17.89
CA LYS A 133 14.10 6.45 -18.62
C LYS A 133 13.79 4.97 -18.44
N ILE A 134 13.59 4.52 -17.20
CA ILE A 134 13.24 3.12 -16.91
C ILE A 134 11.94 2.72 -17.64
N LEU A 135 10.92 3.58 -17.68
CA LEU A 135 9.67 3.28 -18.39
C LEU A 135 9.88 3.17 -19.92
N ALA A 136 10.75 4.03 -20.49
CA ALA A 136 11.02 4.01 -21.93
C ALA A 136 11.82 2.78 -22.37
N ASP A 137 12.66 2.25 -21.48
CA ASP A 137 13.57 1.13 -21.74
C ASP A 137 13.04 -0.23 -21.21
N TRP A 138 11.78 -0.30 -20.75
CA TRP A 138 11.18 -1.49 -20.10
C TRP A 138 10.68 -2.56 -21.06
#